data_AF-A0A4Y8LEN6-F1
#
_entry.id   AF-A0A4Y8LEN6-F1
#
_cell.length_a   1.000
_cell.length_b   1.000
_cell.length_c   1.000
_cell.angle_alpha   90.00
_cell.angle_beta   90.00
_cell.angle_gamma   90.00
#
_symmetry.space_group_name_H-M   'P 1'
#
loop_
_entity.id
_entity.type
_entity.pdbx_description
1 polymer ?
#
loop_
_entity_poly.entity_id
_entity_poly.type
_entity_poly.pdbx_seq_one_letter_code
_entity_poly.pdbx_strand_id
1 'polypeptide(L)'
;MEDGQFVFAMFLATLLVGPVLMIISIIYGRKRGLKWVWITNVVFLLFAIGVAVFYLVQLDTIAANNPTPGGAGILVMLIISSWISVPTALSFFILAAAIFMEQRRNMKEQMKK
;
A
#
# COMPACT_ATOMS: atom_id res chain seq x y z
N MET A 1 19.83 7.55 -21.07
CA MET A 1 19.57 6.30 -20.30
C MET A 1 19.41 6.59 -18.81
N GLU A 2 20.09 7.59 -18.24
CA GLU A 2 20.02 7.94 -16.81
C GLU A 2 18.66 8.55 -16.36
N ASP A 3 18.01 9.37 -17.21
CA ASP A 3 16.73 10.01 -16.83
C ASP A 3 15.58 9.03 -16.58
N GLY A 4 15.50 7.95 -17.37
CA GLY A 4 14.47 6.92 -17.22
C GLY A 4 14.64 6.09 -15.94
N GLN A 5 15.89 5.80 -15.55
CA GLN A 5 16.19 5.11 -14.29
C GLN A 5 15.89 5.97 -13.06
N PHE A 6 16.12 7.28 -13.15
CA PHE A 6 15.81 8.19 -12.06
C PHE A 6 14.29 8.30 -11.81
N VAL A 7 13.49 8.44 -12.88
CA VAL A 7 12.01 8.45 -12.79
C VAL A 7 11.49 7.12 -12.23
N PHE A 8 12.09 6.00 -12.65
CA PHE A 8 11.79 4.67 -12.14
C PHE A 8 12.04 4.59 -10.61
N ALA A 9 13.21 5.05 -10.15
CA ALA A 9 13.54 5.05 -8.72
C ALA A 9 12.59 5.94 -7.89
N MET A 10 12.26 7.14 -8.37
CA MET A 10 11.30 8.02 -7.70
C MET A 10 9.91 7.39 -7.63
N PHE A 11 9.45 6.72 -8.68
CA PHE A 11 8.16 6.02 -8.68
C PHE A 11 8.13 4.87 -7.66
N LEU A 12 9.18 4.06 -7.62
CA LEU A 12 9.35 3.03 -6.58
C LEU A 12 9.31 3.60 -5.16
N ALA A 13 9.93 4.77 -4.95
CA ALA A 13 9.84 5.46 -3.66
C ALA A 13 8.40 5.87 -3.33
N THR A 14 7.62 6.36 -4.30
CA THR A 14 6.20 6.69 -4.06
C THR A 14 5.34 5.46 -3.76
N LEU A 15 5.68 4.29 -4.33
CA LEU A 15 5.01 3.03 -4.01
C LEU A 15 5.17 2.60 -2.55
N LEU A 16 6.22 3.06 -1.86
CA LEU A 16 6.44 2.77 -0.43
C LEU A 16 5.44 3.46 0.49
N VAL A 17 4.78 4.53 0.04
CA VAL A 17 3.78 5.25 0.85
C VAL A 17 2.66 4.32 1.29
N GLY A 18 2.21 3.41 0.42
CA GLY A 18 1.15 2.46 0.74
C GLY A 18 1.52 1.49 1.86
N PRO A 19 2.61 0.70 1.71
CA PRO A 19 3.14 -0.15 2.77
C PRO A 19 3.39 0.59 4.09
N VAL A 20 3.94 1.80 4.05
CA VAL A 20 4.18 2.61 5.25
C VAL A 20 2.85 2.94 5.95
N LEU A 21 1.82 3.37 5.22
CA LEU A 21 0.50 3.62 5.77
C LEU A 21 -0.14 2.37 6.36
N MET A 22 -0.01 1.22 5.69
CA MET A 22 -0.50 -0.06 6.21
C MET A 22 0.20 -0.43 7.52
N ILE A 23 1.53 -0.25 7.60
CA ILE A 23 2.30 -0.51 8.83
C ILE A 23 1.82 0.40 9.97
N ILE A 24 1.62 1.70 9.70
CA ILE A 24 1.06 2.63 10.69
C ILE A 24 -0.32 2.17 11.15
N SER A 25 -1.19 1.76 10.22
CA SER A 25 -2.53 1.25 10.50
C SER A 25 -2.50 -0.03 11.35
N ILE A 26 -1.57 -0.95 11.08
CA ILE A 26 -1.33 -2.16 11.88
C ILE A 26 -0.94 -1.80 13.31
N ILE A 27 0.04 -0.90 13.47
CA ILE A 27 0.51 -0.46 14.79
C ILE A 27 -0.62 0.21 15.57
N TYR A 28 -1.40 1.07 14.90
CA TYR A 28 -2.56 1.73 15.51
C TYR A 28 -3.61 0.71 15.98
N GLY A 29 -4.04 -0.19 15.08
CA GLY A 29 -5.03 -1.21 15.39
C GLY A 29 -4.60 -2.14 16.52
N ARG A 30 -3.31 -2.50 16.57
CA ARG A 30 -2.75 -3.34 17.64
C ARG A 30 -2.72 -2.62 18.98
N LYS A 31 -2.27 -1.35 19.02
CA LYS A 31 -2.22 -0.55 20.27
C LYS A 31 -3.61 -0.27 20.84
N ARG A 32 -4.63 -0.13 20.00
CA ARG A 32 -6.01 0.18 20.41
C ARG A 32 -6.91 -1.06 20.59
N GLY A 33 -6.36 -2.27 20.43
CA GLY A 33 -7.12 -3.53 20.56
C GLY A 33 -8.13 -3.79 19.44
N LEU A 34 -8.07 -3.04 18.33
CA LEU A 34 -8.97 -3.17 17.19
C LEU A 34 -8.49 -4.29 16.26
N LYS A 35 -8.88 -5.53 16.57
CA LYS A 35 -8.44 -6.73 15.84
C LYS A 35 -8.70 -6.68 14.33
N TRP A 36 -9.86 -6.16 13.91
CA TRP A 36 -10.18 -6.05 12.49
C TRP A 36 -9.21 -5.10 11.75
N VAL A 37 -8.68 -4.05 12.39
CA VAL A 37 -7.87 -3.03 11.71
C VAL A 37 -6.52 -3.63 11.39
N TRP A 38 -5.85 -4.20 12.39
CA TRP A 38 -4.50 -4.68 12.16
C TRP A 38 -4.47 -5.97 11.34
N ILE A 39 -5.46 -6.87 11.47
CA ILE A 39 -5.53 -8.09 10.67
C ILE A 39 -5.73 -7.76 9.19
N THR A 40 -6.71 -6.91 8.85
CA THR A 40 -6.98 -6.54 7.45
C THR A 40 -5.78 -5.86 6.80
N ASN A 41 -5.11 -4.96 7.53
CA ASN A 41 -3.92 -4.27 7.03
C ASN A 41 -2.70 -5.19 6.90
N VAL A 42 -2.55 -6.23 7.74
CA VAL A 42 -1.52 -7.26 7.55
C VAL A 42 -1.77 -8.05 6.26
N VAL A 43 -3.02 -8.46 6.00
CA VAL A 43 -3.38 -9.17 4.76
C VAL A 43 -3.09 -8.29 3.54
N PHE A 44 -3.48 -7.02 3.58
CA PHE A 44 -3.20 -6.06 2.52
C PHE A 44 -1.70 -5.85 2.28
N LEU A 45 -0.91 -5.76 3.35
CA LEU A 45 0.53 -5.61 3.25
C LEU A 45 1.18 -6.85 2.63
N LEU A 46 0.79 -8.05 3.06
CA LEU A 46 1.28 -9.30 2.48
C LEU A 46 0.87 -9.44 1.01
N PHE A 47 -0.35 -9.05 0.66
CA PHE A 47 -0.82 -9.04 -0.72
C PHE A 47 -0.01 -8.06 -1.58
N ALA A 48 0.21 -6.83 -1.10
CA ALA A 48 1.00 -5.82 -1.81
C ALA A 48 2.44 -6.28 -2.04
N ILE A 49 3.08 -6.88 -1.02
CA ILE A 49 4.42 -7.45 -1.14
C ILE A 49 4.42 -8.63 -2.12
N GLY A 50 3.45 -9.53 -2.03
CA GLY A 50 3.34 -10.70 -2.90
C GLY A 50 3.18 -10.30 -4.37
N VAL A 51 2.32 -9.33 -4.67
CA VAL A 51 2.15 -8.78 -6.02
C VAL A 51 3.44 -8.12 -6.51
N ALA A 52 4.08 -7.28 -5.69
CA ALA A 52 5.32 -6.63 -6.07
C ALA A 52 6.42 -7.66 -6.41
N VAL A 53 6.63 -8.66 -5.56
CA VAL A 53 7.63 -9.71 -5.79
C VAL A 53 7.30 -10.54 -7.03
N PHE A 54 6.03 -10.94 -7.22
CA PHE A 54 5.60 -11.75 -8.37
C PHE A 54 5.90 -11.07 -9.71
N TYR A 55 5.64 -9.77 -9.80
CA TYR A 55 5.88 -9.00 -11.02
C TYR A 55 7.35 -8.60 -11.19
N LEU A 56 8.10 -8.36 -10.10
CA LEU A 56 9.54 -8.13 -10.16
C LEU A 56 10.31 -9.36 -10.63
N VAL A 57 9.93 -10.56 -10.19
CA VAL A 57 10.56 -11.83 -10.64
C VAL A 57 10.29 -12.11 -12.12
N GLN A 58 9.15 -11.68 -12.64
CA GLN A 58 8.78 -11.88 -14.05
C GLN A 58 9.19 -10.73 -14.97
N LEU A 59 9.95 -9.75 -14.46
CA LEU A 59 10.29 -8.54 -15.21
C LEU A 59 11.03 -8.86 -16.51
N ASP A 60 11.98 -9.80 -16.48
CA ASP A 60 12.74 -10.22 -17.66
C ASP A 60 11.85 -10.93 -18.69
N THR A 61 10.94 -11.80 -18.24
CA THR A 61 9.97 -12.49 -19.10
C THR A 61 8.99 -11.52 -19.75
N ILE A 62 8.54 -10.51 -19.01
CA ILE A 62 7.63 -9.48 -19.53
C ILE A 62 8.38 -8.58 -20.53
N ALA A 63 9.66 -8.29 -20.26
CA ALA A 63 10.54 -7.54 -21.15
C ALA A 63 10.83 -8.25 -22.46
N ALA A 64 11.05 -9.56 -22.42
CA ALA A 64 11.26 -10.37 -23.62
C ALA A 64 10.01 -10.42 -24.53
N ASN A 65 8.81 -10.42 -23.93
CA ASN A 65 7.55 -10.58 -24.67
C ASN A 65 6.91 -9.25 -25.12
N ASN A 66 7.34 -8.10 -24.59
CA ASN A 66 6.73 -6.80 -24.88
C ASN A 66 7.80 -5.72 -25.14
N PRO A 67 8.50 -5.75 -26.29
CA PRO A 67 9.43 -4.71 -26.68
C PRO A 67 8.66 -3.41 -26.99
N THR A 68 8.39 -2.62 -25.96
CA THR A 68 7.65 -1.35 -26.04
C THR A 68 8.61 -0.16 -25.98
N PRO A 69 8.31 0.95 -26.69
CA PRO A 69 9.11 2.17 -26.59
C PRO A 69 8.95 2.73 -25.17
N GLY A 70 10.02 2.67 -24.36
CA GLY A 70 10.01 3.02 -22.93
C GLY A 70 10.47 1.89 -22.01
N GLY A 71 10.56 0.66 -22.52
CA GLY A 71 11.03 -0.51 -21.77
C GLY A 71 9.93 -1.12 -20.90
N ALA A 72 9.89 -2.45 -20.84
CA ALA A 72 8.87 -3.20 -20.11
C ALA A 72 8.86 -2.96 -18.60
N GLY A 73 9.93 -2.38 -18.03
CA GLY A 73 9.97 -1.95 -16.63
C GLY A 73 8.86 -0.94 -16.28
N ILE A 74 8.49 -0.06 -17.22
CA ILE A 74 7.42 0.93 -17.00
C ILE A 74 6.05 0.24 -16.95
N LEU A 75 5.80 -0.73 -17.82
CA LEU A 75 4.56 -1.52 -17.83
C LEU A 75 4.40 -2.31 -16.53
N VAL A 76 5.46 -2.99 -16.10
CA VAL A 76 5.49 -3.75 -14.84
C VAL A 76 5.21 -2.82 -13.66
N MET A 77 5.80 -1.62 -13.65
CA MET A 77 5.52 -0.60 -12.63
C MET A 77 4.07 -0.17 -12.59
N LEU A 78 3.47 0.14 -13.74
CA LEU A 78 2.07 0.56 -13.82
C LEU A 78 1.13 -0.55 -13.30
N ILE A 79 1.43 -1.81 -13.64
CA ILE A 79 0.67 -2.96 -13.17
C ILE A 79 0.79 -3.09 -11.65
N ILE A 80 2.01 -3.13 -11.10
CA ILE A 80 2.25 -3.21 -9.66
C ILE A 80 1.53 -2.06 -8.94
N SER A 81 1.67 -0.83 -9.44
CA SER A 81 1.04 0.34 -8.85
C SER A 81 -0.48 0.26 -8.84
N SER A 82 -1.09 -0.20 -9.93
CA SER A 82 -2.54 -0.39 -10.02
C SER A 82 -3.03 -1.34 -8.93
N TRP A 83 -2.37 -2.49 -8.78
CA TRP A 83 -2.73 -3.49 -7.78
C TRP A 83 -2.47 -3.07 -6.33
N ILE A 84 -1.42 -2.29 -6.06
CA ILE A 84 -1.09 -1.80 -4.71
C ILE A 84 -1.98 -0.62 -4.30
N SER A 85 -2.48 0.17 -5.26
CA SER A 85 -3.28 1.37 -4.98
C SER A 85 -4.59 1.07 -4.22
N VAL A 86 -5.28 -0.02 -4.60
CA VAL A 86 -6.56 -0.44 -3.99
C VAL A 86 -6.41 -0.81 -2.50
N PRO A 87 -5.55 -1.77 -2.11
CA PRO A 87 -5.36 -2.09 -0.69
C PRO A 87 -4.81 -0.90 0.10
N THR A 88 -4.02 -0.03 -0.53
CA THR A 88 -3.51 1.21 0.10
C THR A 88 -4.65 2.17 0.45
N ALA A 89 -5.55 2.43 -0.50
CA ALA A 89 -6.70 3.29 -0.27
C ALA A 89 -7.62 2.70 0.81
N LEU A 90 -7.91 1.39 0.75
CA LEU A 90 -8.72 0.72 1.77
C LEU A 90 -8.07 0.78 3.16
N SER A 91 -6.75 0.58 3.26
CA SER A 91 -5.97 0.75 4.49
C SER A 91 -6.17 2.13 5.09
N PHE A 92 -6.07 3.18 4.27
CA PHE A 92 -6.27 4.57 4.69
C PHE A 92 -7.69 4.80 5.24
N PHE A 93 -8.72 4.34 4.53
CA PHE A 93 -10.11 4.48 4.99
C PHE A 93 -10.39 3.70 6.27
N ILE A 94 -9.84 2.49 6.42
CA ILE A 94 -9.98 1.69 7.64
C ILE A 94 -9.32 2.41 8.83
N LEU A 95 -8.14 2.98 8.64
CA LEU A 95 -7.45 3.76 9.66
C LEU A 95 -8.25 5.01 10.05
N ALA A 96 -8.72 5.77 9.07
CA ALA A 96 -9.55 6.96 9.30
C ALA A 96 -10.84 6.61 10.06
N ALA A 97 -11.52 5.54 9.64
CA ALA A 97 -12.73 5.05 10.32
C ALA A 97 -12.42 4.64 11.78
N ALA A 98 -11.31 3.96 12.02
CA ALA A 98 -10.88 3.56 13.35
C ALA A 98 -10.64 4.76 14.28
N ILE A 99 -9.94 5.79 13.77
CA ILE A 99 -9.70 7.04 14.51
C ILE A 99 -11.02 7.75 14.81
N PHE A 100 -11.92 7.86 13.83
CA PHE A 100 -13.19 8.54 14.00
C PHE A 100 -14.12 7.84 15.01
N MET A 101 -14.18 6.51 14.97
CA MET A 101 -14.95 5.72 15.95
C MET A 101 -14.41 5.93 17.37
N GLU A 102 -13.09 6.00 17.53
CA GLU A 102 -12.46 6.21 18.83
C GLU A 102 -12.68 7.63 19.36
N GLN A 103 -12.53 8.65 18.51
CA GLN A 103 -12.87 10.03 18.87
C GLN A 103 -14.33 10.17 19.31
N ARG A 104 -15.27 9.53 18.60
CA ARG A 104 -16.68 9.54 18.94
C ARG A 104 -16.97 8.87 20.28
N ARG A 105 -16.27 7.77 20.61
CA ARG A 105 -16.39 7.11 21.91
C ARG A 105 -15.93 8.04 23.04
N ASN A 106 -14.77 8.66 22.89
CA ASN A 106 -14.19 9.54 23.90
C ASN A 106 -15.05 10.80 24.14
N MET A 107 -15.64 11.39 23.09
CA MET A 107 -16.57 12.51 23.23
C MET A 107 -17.84 12.14 24.02
N LYS A 108 -18.41 10.96 23.76
CA LYS A 108 -19.58 10.47 24.52
C LYS A 108 -19.27 10.22 25.99
N GLU A 109 -18.05 9.76 26.31
CA GLU A 109 -17.61 9.58 27.70
C GLU A 109 -17.41 10.92 28.42
N GLN A 110 -16.91 11.95 27.73
CA GLN A 110 -16.78 13.30 28.29
C GLN A 110 -18.13 14.00 28.52
N MET A 111 -19.13 13.77 27.66
CA MET A 111 -20.48 14.31 27.86
C MET A 111 -21.29 13.62 28.97
N LYS A 112 -20.84 12.46 29.46
CA LYS A 112 -21.49 11.71 30.55
C LYS A 112 -20.92 12.03 31.94
N LYS A 113 -19.78 12.72 32.01
CA LYS A 113 -19.17 13.21 33.25
C LYS A 113 -19.61 14.64 33.51
#